data_AF-A0A7D5GLT4-F1
#
_entry.id   AF-A0A7D5GLT4-F1
#
_cell.length_a   1.000
_cell.length_b   1.000
_cell.length_c   1.000
_cell.angle_alpha   90.00
_cell.angle_beta   90.00
_cell.angle_gamma   90.00
#
_symmetry.space_group_name_H-M   'P 1'
#
loop_
_entity.id
_entity.type
_entity.pdbx_description
1 polymer ?
#
loop_
_entity_poly.entity_id
_entity_poly.type
_entity_poly.pdbx_seq_one_letter_code
_entity_poly.pdbx_strand_id
1 'polypeptide(L)'
;MNGRVGVTVVIVAILLTGTVPFVTGVGATEVSQSQSNPFTLQEDRIDADEVRMDVRLRANGTAEWTLEFWVRLDDNESTTAFESLRDDIREDPENHTRTFAERMTETVDVASNATGREMTADEFDVSTERQSFARSYGVVRYTFDWHGFAAVEGDELRAGDAIEGIYLDDGTRLLIEWPNEYERASVTPDPDEERDEAVIWRGGETDFISGEPRVVVTAAGAGPSTAIIAGIAVGVLGFGAALAWWYRTRTRTADQPIGGTGDSVPESDSGPASGSGTDSGPASGSGTDSGPASGSGTDSGPASGSDVATATATADDSRTSGSPDMELLSNEEQVLRLLRNHDGRMKQQAVVEELGWTDAKTSKVVSGLREEEKLESFRLGRENVLSLPERDEAGPKTKAATDNDGDETE
;
A
#
# COMPACT_ATOMS: atom_id res chain seq x y z
N MET A 1 -30.40 46.85 49.70
CA MET A 1 -30.57 46.20 48.38
C MET A 1 -29.52 46.74 47.41
N ASN A 2 -29.13 45.91 46.44
CA ASN A 2 -28.61 46.21 45.08
C ASN A 2 -27.58 47.35 44.93
N GLY A 3 -26.32 47.02 44.56
CA GLY A 3 -25.26 48.02 44.40
C GLY A 3 -23.96 47.55 43.74
N ARG A 4 -24.02 47.00 42.52
CA ARG A 4 -22.91 46.89 41.55
C ARG A 4 -23.55 47.03 40.15
N VAL A 5 -23.51 48.15 39.44
CA VAL A 5 -22.42 49.11 39.16
C VAL A 5 -21.25 48.39 38.48
N GLY A 6 -21.21 48.46 37.15
CA GLY A 6 -20.09 47.99 36.34
C GLY A 6 -18.99 49.05 36.26
N VAL A 7 -17.77 48.60 35.94
CA VAL A 7 -16.60 49.47 35.72
C VAL A 7 -15.95 49.12 34.40
N THR A 8 -15.80 50.12 33.54
CA THR A 8 -15.10 50.07 32.26
C THR A 8 -13.65 49.63 32.44
N VAL A 9 -13.19 48.62 31.71
CA VAL A 9 -11.76 48.32 31.56
C VAL A 9 -11.22 49.12 30.38
N VAL A 10 -10.02 49.69 30.56
CA VAL A 10 -9.47 50.74 29.69
C VAL A 10 -8.80 50.17 28.44
N ILE A 11 -9.05 50.80 27.29
CA ILE A 11 -8.34 50.54 26.04
C ILE A 11 -6.90 51.05 26.17
N VAL A 12 -5.92 50.15 26.06
CA VAL A 12 -4.50 50.50 25.90
C VAL A 12 -4.08 50.18 24.48
N ALA A 13 -4.07 51.20 23.62
CA ALA A 13 -3.56 51.08 22.26
C ALA A 13 -2.04 51.29 22.26
N ILE A 14 -1.26 50.21 22.10
CA ILE A 14 0.18 50.32 21.82
C ILE A 14 0.37 50.44 20.30
N LEU A 15 0.71 51.64 19.86
CA LEU A 15 0.97 51.95 18.46
C LEU A 15 2.42 51.55 18.12
N LEU A 16 2.62 50.36 17.55
CA LEU A 16 3.92 49.93 17.00
C LEU A 16 3.85 49.91 15.47
N THR A 17 4.34 50.99 14.86
CA THR A 17 4.47 51.14 13.41
C THR A 17 5.66 50.34 12.87
N GLY A 18 5.50 49.02 12.79
CA GLY A 18 6.42 48.13 12.08
C GLY A 18 5.95 47.87 10.65
N THR A 19 6.56 48.54 9.66
CA THR A 19 6.27 48.26 8.24
C THR A 19 6.92 46.96 7.81
N VAL A 20 6.14 45.89 7.72
CA VAL A 20 6.51 44.62 7.09
C VAL A 20 5.62 44.44 5.85
N PRO A 21 6.18 44.19 4.65
CA PRO A 21 5.35 43.99 3.47
C PRO A 21 4.54 42.69 3.59
N PHE A 22 3.24 42.78 3.29
CA PHE A 22 2.41 41.60 3.07
C PHE A 22 2.91 40.87 1.82
N VAL A 23 3.70 39.81 2.01
CA VAL A 23 3.74 38.71 1.04
C VAL A 23 2.54 37.84 1.36
N THR A 24 1.52 37.89 0.51
CA THR A 24 0.41 36.93 0.54
C THR A 24 0.90 35.59 0.02
N GLY A 25 1.72 34.90 0.83
CA GLY A 25 1.92 33.48 0.68
C GLY A 25 0.56 32.83 0.85
N VAL A 26 0.06 32.20 -0.21
CA VAL A 26 -1.08 31.28 -0.08
C VAL A 26 -0.66 30.27 0.96
N GLY A 27 -1.43 30.15 2.04
CA GLY A 27 -1.23 29.09 3.00
C GLY A 27 -1.47 27.78 2.26
N ALA A 28 -0.39 27.11 1.86
CA ALA A 28 -0.45 25.68 1.66
C ALA A 28 -0.89 25.12 3.02
N THR A 29 -2.15 24.70 3.10
CA THR A 29 -2.55 23.70 4.07
C THR A 29 -1.74 22.47 3.70
N GLU A 30 -0.58 22.31 4.33
CA GLU A 30 0.01 21.00 4.55
C GLU A 30 -1.04 20.21 5.30
N VAL A 31 -1.87 19.50 4.53
CA VAL A 31 -2.71 18.44 5.04
C VAL A 31 -1.70 17.41 5.50
N SER A 32 -1.38 17.44 6.78
CA SER A 32 -0.70 16.34 7.46
C SER A 32 -1.60 15.12 7.29
N GLN A 33 -1.37 14.38 6.21
CA GLN A 33 -1.94 13.07 6.00
C GLN A 33 -1.29 12.16 7.04
N SER A 34 -1.87 12.16 8.25
CA SER A 34 -1.73 11.04 9.16
C SER A 34 -2.03 9.79 8.34
N GLN A 35 -1.04 8.92 8.17
CA GLN A 35 -1.22 7.62 7.53
C GLN A 35 -1.93 6.70 8.54
N SER A 36 -3.16 7.07 8.86
CA SER A 36 -4.07 6.32 9.73
C SER A 36 -4.30 4.98 9.07
N ASN A 37 -3.70 3.91 9.62
CA ASN A 37 -3.94 2.57 9.12
C ASN A 37 -5.45 2.28 9.25
N PRO A 38 -6.19 2.01 8.16
CA PRO A 38 -7.62 1.77 8.24
C PRO A 38 -7.99 0.54 9.06
N PHE A 39 -7.02 -0.34 9.36
CA PHE A 39 -7.23 -1.54 10.15
C PHE A 39 -7.03 -1.33 11.66
N THR A 40 -6.11 -0.46 12.11
CA THR A 40 -5.90 -0.14 13.54
C THR A 40 -7.16 0.45 14.16
N LEU A 41 -7.66 -0.17 15.23
CA LEU A 41 -8.75 0.41 16.03
C LEU A 41 -8.21 1.67 16.73
N GLN A 42 -9.02 2.73 16.77
CA GLN A 42 -8.56 4.04 17.20
C GLN A 42 -8.18 4.04 18.70
N GLU A 43 -7.16 4.84 19.03
CA GLU A 43 -6.17 4.71 20.12
C GLU A 43 -6.70 4.68 21.58
N ASP A 44 -8.02 4.60 21.81
CA ASP A 44 -8.68 4.78 23.12
C ASP A 44 -9.45 3.55 23.65
N ARG A 45 -9.51 2.40 22.93
CA ARG A 45 -10.36 1.25 23.36
C ARG A 45 -9.75 -0.16 23.43
N ILE A 46 -8.73 -0.49 22.63
CA ILE A 46 -8.06 -1.80 22.70
C ILE A 46 -6.56 -1.60 22.49
N ASP A 47 -5.79 -1.70 23.58
CA ASP A 47 -4.33 -1.85 23.51
C ASP A 47 -4.03 -3.34 23.28
N ALA A 48 -3.59 -3.69 22.07
CA ALA A 48 -3.44 -5.07 21.61
C ALA A 48 -1.96 -5.43 21.42
N ASP A 49 -1.52 -6.51 22.06
CA ASP A 49 -0.14 -7.01 21.96
C ASP A 49 0.18 -7.66 20.60
N GLU A 50 -0.84 -8.20 19.93
CA GLU A 50 -0.73 -8.82 18.61
C GLU A 50 -2.02 -8.57 17.81
N VAL A 51 -1.87 -8.21 16.53
CA VAL A 51 -2.98 -8.04 15.60
C VAL A 51 -2.82 -9.01 14.44
N ARG A 52 -3.92 -9.70 14.09
CA ARG A 52 -3.92 -10.70 13.00
C ARG A 52 -4.94 -10.32 11.96
N MET A 53 -4.47 -10.07 10.75
CA MET A 53 -5.28 -9.80 9.57
C MET A 53 -5.23 -11.04 8.68
N ASP A 54 -6.20 -11.94 8.83
CA ASP A 54 -6.32 -13.14 8.00
C ASP A 54 -7.35 -12.90 6.88
N VAL A 55 -6.94 -13.07 5.62
CA VAL A 55 -7.71 -12.74 4.41
C VAL A 55 -7.88 -13.99 3.55
N ARG A 56 -9.11 -14.51 3.40
CA ARG A 56 -9.38 -15.69 2.56
C ARG A 56 -10.01 -15.30 1.23
N LEU A 57 -9.26 -15.43 0.15
CA LEU A 57 -9.75 -15.21 -1.20
C LEU A 57 -10.74 -16.32 -1.59
N ARG A 58 -11.84 -15.94 -2.25
CA ARG A 58 -12.80 -16.85 -2.86
C ARG A 58 -12.74 -16.71 -4.39
N ALA A 59 -13.05 -17.78 -5.12
CA ALA A 59 -12.92 -17.85 -6.59
C ALA A 59 -13.77 -16.83 -7.39
N ASN A 60 -14.67 -16.09 -6.74
CA ASN A 60 -15.46 -15.00 -7.31
C ASN A 60 -14.84 -13.61 -7.10
N GLY A 61 -13.63 -13.51 -6.54
CA GLY A 61 -12.96 -12.23 -6.23
C GLY A 61 -13.38 -11.59 -4.90
N THR A 62 -14.29 -12.22 -4.13
CA THR A 62 -14.58 -11.80 -2.75
C THR A 62 -13.47 -12.27 -1.82
N ALA A 63 -13.16 -11.49 -0.78
CA ALA A 63 -12.33 -11.94 0.33
C ALA A 63 -13.11 -11.94 1.64
N GLU A 64 -13.01 -13.05 2.39
CA GLU A 64 -13.39 -13.10 3.81
C GLU A 64 -12.27 -12.43 4.62
N TRP A 65 -12.59 -11.37 5.34
CA TRP A 65 -11.65 -10.68 6.20
C TRP A 65 -11.90 -11.06 7.67
N THR A 66 -10.84 -11.46 8.37
CA THR A 66 -10.82 -11.66 9.82
C THR A 66 -9.76 -10.77 10.44
N LEU A 67 -10.15 -9.89 11.37
CA LEU A 67 -9.24 -9.10 12.19
C LEU A 67 -9.34 -9.53 13.65
N GLU A 68 -8.27 -10.11 14.18
CA GLU A 68 -8.16 -10.45 15.61
C GLU A 68 -7.24 -9.47 16.35
N PHE A 69 -7.74 -8.91 17.44
CA PHE A 69 -6.97 -8.10 18.38
C PHE A 69 -6.73 -8.91 19.65
N TRP A 70 -5.47 -9.27 19.90
CA TRP A 70 -5.05 -10.14 21.01
C TRP A 70 -4.48 -9.28 22.15
N VAL A 71 -5.15 -9.30 23.30
CA VAL A 71 -4.78 -8.57 24.52
C VAL A 71 -4.28 -9.58 25.55
N ARG A 72 -3.07 -9.40 26.07
CA ARG A 72 -2.55 -10.21 27.18
C ARG A 72 -3.30 -9.92 28.47
N LEU A 73 -3.66 -10.98 29.19
CA LEU A 73 -4.35 -10.90 30.49
C LEU A 73 -3.42 -11.42 31.61
N ASP A 74 -2.22 -10.84 31.75
CA ASP A 74 -1.26 -11.17 32.83
C ASP A 74 -1.38 -10.32 34.10
N ASP A 75 -2.19 -9.25 34.07
CA ASP A 75 -2.51 -8.41 35.22
C ASP A 75 -4.03 -8.19 35.41
N ASN A 76 -4.42 -7.54 36.51
CA ASN A 76 -5.83 -7.33 36.87
C ASN A 76 -6.51 -6.20 36.07
N GLU A 77 -5.77 -5.17 35.66
CA GLU A 77 -6.29 -4.03 34.89
C GLU A 77 -6.67 -4.48 33.48
N SER A 78 -5.74 -5.10 32.75
CA SER A 78 -5.98 -5.65 31.41
C SER A 78 -7.08 -6.73 31.43
N THR A 79 -7.09 -7.58 32.46
CA THR A 79 -8.20 -8.54 32.67
C THR A 79 -9.54 -7.82 32.84
N THR A 80 -9.63 -6.81 33.71
CA THR A 80 -10.89 -6.11 33.98
C THR A 80 -11.37 -5.33 32.76
N ALA A 81 -10.47 -4.64 32.06
CA ALA A 81 -10.77 -3.91 30.83
C ALA A 81 -11.33 -4.84 29.73
N PHE A 82 -10.69 -5.98 29.50
CA PHE A 82 -11.19 -6.97 28.55
C PHE A 82 -12.51 -7.61 28.99
N GLU A 83 -12.70 -7.90 30.28
CA GLU A 83 -14.00 -8.44 30.76
C GLU A 83 -15.13 -7.43 30.58
N SER A 84 -14.91 -6.14 30.83
CA SER A 84 -15.88 -5.08 30.54
C SER A 84 -16.16 -4.94 29.05
N LEU A 85 -15.14 -4.85 28.20
CA LEU A 85 -15.31 -4.73 26.75
C LEU A 85 -16.06 -5.92 26.14
N ARG A 86 -15.77 -7.14 26.60
CA ARG A 86 -16.49 -8.36 26.22
C ARG A 86 -17.96 -8.28 26.61
N ASP A 87 -18.28 -7.78 27.80
CA ASP A 87 -19.65 -7.70 28.29
C ASP A 87 -20.43 -6.55 27.62
N ASP A 88 -19.78 -5.42 27.29
CA ASP A 88 -20.31 -4.35 26.43
C ASP A 88 -20.71 -4.91 25.04
N ILE A 89 -19.76 -5.59 24.36
CA ILE A 89 -19.98 -6.22 23.04
C ILE A 89 -21.11 -7.26 23.09
N ARG A 90 -21.29 -7.91 24.24
CA ARG A 90 -22.34 -8.91 24.45
C ARG A 90 -23.72 -8.29 24.68
N GLU A 91 -23.80 -7.07 25.22
CA GLU A 91 -25.06 -6.36 25.46
C GLU A 91 -25.54 -5.62 24.20
N ASP A 92 -24.64 -4.99 23.43
CA ASP A 92 -24.96 -4.30 22.17
C ASP A 92 -23.91 -4.58 21.06
N PRO A 93 -23.96 -5.78 20.43
CA PRO A 93 -23.04 -6.13 19.35
C PRO A 93 -23.27 -5.27 18.11
N GLU A 94 -24.53 -4.93 17.78
CA GLU A 94 -24.84 -4.11 16.59
C GLU A 94 -24.15 -2.75 16.63
N ASN A 95 -24.07 -2.11 17.79
CA ASN A 95 -23.39 -0.82 17.94
C ASN A 95 -21.87 -0.94 17.85
N HIS A 96 -21.29 -2.03 18.38
CA HIS A 96 -19.85 -2.29 18.25
C HIS A 96 -19.43 -2.69 16.83
N THR A 97 -20.30 -3.37 16.08
CA THR A 97 -20.10 -3.66 14.66
C THR A 97 -20.25 -2.41 13.79
N ARG A 98 -21.19 -1.51 14.10
CA ARG A 98 -21.53 -0.34 13.26
C ARG A 98 -20.33 0.58 13.00
N THR A 99 -19.59 0.98 14.02
CA THR A 99 -18.42 1.87 13.85
C THR A 99 -17.29 1.19 13.07
N PHE A 100 -17.11 -0.13 13.23
CA PHE A 100 -16.17 -0.90 12.41
C PHE A 100 -16.64 -0.95 10.94
N ALA A 101 -17.91 -1.23 10.69
CA ALA A 101 -18.50 -1.29 9.36
C ALA A 101 -18.43 0.05 8.62
N GLU A 102 -18.71 1.17 9.29
CA GLU A 102 -18.57 2.53 8.73
C GLU A 102 -17.13 2.80 8.27
N ARG A 103 -16.13 2.53 9.12
CA ARG A 103 -14.69 2.68 8.80
C ARG A 103 -14.24 1.77 7.66
N MET A 104 -14.66 0.50 7.67
CA MET A 104 -14.28 -0.44 6.62
C MET A 104 -14.95 -0.11 5.28
N THR A 105 -16.18 0.41 5.29
CA THR A 105 -16.88 0.88 4.07
C THR A 105 -16.13 2.05 3.44
N GLU A 106 -15.71 3.05 4.23
CA GLU A 106 -14.88 4.17 3.72
C GLU A 106 -13.54 3.68 3.13
N THR A 107 -12.94 2.65 3.74
CA THR A 107 -11.71 2.00 3.24
C THR A 107 -11.94 1.32 1.89
N VAL A 108 -13.06 0.59 1.77
CA VAL A 108 -13.48 -0.09 0.53
C VAL A 108 -13.82 0.92 -0.57
N ASP A 109 -14.47 2.04 -0.25
CA ASP A 109 -14.73 3.12 -1.19
C ASP A 109 -13.43 3.75 -1.72
N VAL A 110 -12.42 3.97 -0.86
CA VAL A 110 -11.11 4.47 -1.30
C VAL A 110 -10.42 3.48 -2.24
N ALA A 111 -10.40 2.18 -1.90
CA ALA A 111 -9.82 1.14 -2.74
C ALA A 111 -10.55 0.95 -4.08
N SER A 112 -11.89 1.02 -4.07
CA SER A 112 -12.77 1.00 -5.24
C SER A 112 -12.41 2.13 -6.22
N ASN A 113 -12.28 3.36 -5.71
CA ASN A 113 -11.89 4.53 -6.50
C ASN A 113 -10.43 4.46 -7.01
N ALA A 114 -9.50 3.92 -6.21
CA ALA A 114 -8.09 3.81 -6.57
C ALA A 114 -7.83 2.73 -7.64
N THR A 115 -8.48 1.57 -7.52
CA THR A 115 -8.34 0.45 -8.46
C THR A 115 -9.25 0.55 -9.69
N GLY A 116 -10.31 1.39 -9.63
CA GLY A 116 -11.33 1.49 -10.67
C GLY A 116 -12.25 0.25 -10.76
N ARG A 117 -12.30 -0.55 -9.70
CA ARG A 117 -13.06 -1.81 -9.61
C ARG A 117 -14.21 -1.65 -8.62
N GLU A 118 -15.42 -2.07 -9.01
CA GLU A 118 -16.58 -2.05 -8.12
C GLU A 118 -16.33 -2.99 -6.92
N MET A 119 -16.44 -2.46 -5.71
CA MET A 119 -16.27 -3.17 -4.45
C MET A 119 -17.38 -2.80 -3.47
N THR A 120 -17.71 -3.74 -2.57
CA THR A 120 -18.67 -3.57 -1.47
C THR A 120 -18.14 -4.32 -0.25
N ALA A 121 -18.47 -3.87 0.95
CA ALA A 121 -18.26 -4.65 2.17
C ALA A 121 -19.57 -4.85 2.94
N ASP A 122 -19.84 -6.09 3.36
CA ASP A 122 -20.98 -6.46 4.20
C ASP A 122 -20.70 -7.75 5.02
N GLU A 123 -21.74 -8.47 5.46
CA GLU A 123 -21.68 -9.57 6.45
C GLU A 123 -20.79 -9.28 7.70
N PHE A 124 -20.84 -8.03 8.19
CA PHE A 124 -20.06 -7.58 9.36
C PHE A 124 -20.52 -8.25 10.68
N ASP A 125 -19.58 -8.83 11.44
CA ASP A 125 -19.80 -9.41 12.77
C ASP A 125 -18.67 -9.03 13.76
N VAL A 126 -18.97 -9.12 15.07
CA VAL A 126 -17.99 -8.97 16.15
C VAL A 126 -18.19 -10.04 17.22
N SER A 127 -17.10 -10.71 17.58
CA SER A 127 -17.07 -11.77 18.59
C SER A 127 -15.91 -11.61 19.56
N THR A 128 -16.03 -12.21 20.75
CA THR A 128 -15.02 -12.13 21.81
C THR A 128 -14.78 -13.47 22.48
N GLU A 129 -13.50 -13.83 22.67
CA GLU A 129 -13.08 -15.09 23.28
C GLU A 129 -12.00 -14.86 24.34
N ARG A 130 -11.87 -15.80 25.29
CA ARG A 130 -10.66 -15.93 26.13
C ARG A 130 -9.94 -17.22 25.79
N GLN A 131 -8.70 -17.11 25.33
CA GLN A 131 -7.83 -18.26 25.08
C GLN A 131 -6.77 -18.35 26.18
N SER A 132 -6.35 -19.56 26.54
CA SER A 132 -5.32 -19.77 27.57
C SER A 132 -4.33 -20.87 27.15
N PHE A 133 -3.19 -20.44 26.63
CA PHE A 133 -2.11 -21.28 26.12
C PHE A 133 -0.80 -20.87 26.78
N ALA A 134 -0.54 -21.44 27.97
CA ALA A 134 0.52 -21.06 28.93
C ALA A 134 0.45 -19.62 29.49
N ARG A 135 -0.10 -18.67 28.73
CA ARG A 135 -0.57 -17.33 29.16
C ARG A 135 -2.06 -17.18 28.85
N SER A 136 -2.71 -16.23 29.51
CA SER A 136 -4.11 -15.86 29.22
C SER A 136 -4.16 -14.72 28.21
N TYR A 137 -5.05 -14.83 27.22
CA TYR A 137 -5.33 -13.80 26.23
C TYR A 137 -6.85 -13.55 26.13
N GLY A 138 -7.21 -12.29 25.96
CA GLY A 138 -8.50 -11.88 25.44
C GLY A 138 -8.36 -11.65 23.94
N VAL A 139 -9.30 -12.15 23.15
CA VAL A 139 -9.33 -11.94 21.70
C VAL A 139 -10.63 -11.24 21.34
N VAL A 140 -10.53 -10.09 20.68
CA VAL A 140 -11.66 -9.45 19.99
C VAL A 140 -11.51 -9.72 18.50
N ARG A 141 -12.48 -10.39 17.89
CA ARG A 141 -12.46 -10.75 16.47
C ARG A 141 -13.58 -10.03 15.75
N TYR A 142 -13.21 -9.25 14.74
CA TYR A 142 -14.12 -8.69 13.75
C TYR A 142 -14.03 -9.51 12.46
N THR A 143 -15.16 -9.74 11.79
CA THR A 143 -15.20 -10.36 10.45
C THR A 143 -16.10 -9.60 9.51
N PHE A 144 -15.79 -9.61 8.21
CA PHE A 144 -16.64 -9.07 7.15
C PHE A 144 -16.29 -9.68 5.79
N ASP A 145 -17.20 -9.60 4.83
CA ASP A 145 -16.96 -9.96 3.43
C ASP A 145 -16.65 -8.71 2.60
N TRP A 146 -15.53 -8.74 1.86
CA TRP A 146 -15.13 -7.69 0.91
C TRP A 146 -15.32 -8.20 -0.51
N HIS A 147 -16.45 -7.85 -1.13
CA HIS A 147 -16.75 -8.16 -2.52
C HIS A 147 -15.88 -7.34 -3.49
N GLY A 148 -15.35 -7.98 -4.52
CA GLY A 148 -14.45 -7.34 -5.50
C GLY A 148 -13.03 -7.09 -4.98
N PHE A 149 -12.66 -7.59 -3.79
CA PHE A 149 -11.31 -7.43 -3.23
C PHE A 149 -10.21 -7.88 -4.19
N ALA A 150 -10.38 -9.04 -4.83
CA ALA A 150 -9.47 -9.56 -5.85
C ALA A 150 -10.06 -9.38 -7.27
N ALA A 151 -9.24 -8.95 -8.22
CA ALA A 151 -9.60 -8.95 -9.63
C ALA A 151 -9.56 -10.38 -10.19
N VAL A 152 -10.58 -10.74 -10.98
CA VAL A 152 -10.74 -12.08 -11.58
C VAL A 152 -10.53 -11.98 -13.09
N GLU A 153 -9.49 -12.61 -13.61
CA GLU A 153 -9.13 -12.61 -15.04
C GLU A 153 -9.16 -14.03 -15.61
N GLY A 154 -10.37 -14.55 -15.82
CA GLY A 154 -10.58 -15.92 -16.30
C GLY A 154 -10.26 -16.94 -15.21
N ASP A 155 -9.13 -17.61 -15.34
CA ASP A 155 -8.63 -18.61 -14.38
C ASP A 155 -7.64 -18.02 -13.35
N GLU A 156 -7.37 -16.71 -13.39
CA GLU A 156 -6.41 -16.00 -12.53
C GLU A 156 -7.10 -15.06 -11.54
N LEU A 157 -6.62 -15.04 -10.29
CA LEU A 157 -7.00 -14.08 -9.25
C LEU A 157 -5.81 -13.17 -8.94
N ARG A 158 -6.01 -11.85 -8.97
CA ARG A 158 -5.04 -10.84 -8.52
C ARG A 158 -5.56 -10.14 -7.26
N ALA A 159 -4.83 -10.19 -6.16
CA ALA A 159 -5.19 -9.59 -4.87
C ALA A 159 -4.08 -8.68 -4.32
N GLY A 160 -4.44 -7.85 -3.34
CA GLY A 160 -3.52 -6.97 -2.60
C GLY A 160 -3.49 -5.51 -3.09
N ASP A 161 -3.91 -5.23 -4.32
CA ASP A 161 -4.03 -3.87 -4.86
C ASP A 161 -5.07 -3.00 -4.12
N ALA A 162 -6.09 -3.63 -3.54
CA ALA A 162 -7.07 -2.98 -2.66
C ALA A 162 -6.51 -2.58 -1.27
N ILE A 163 -5.30 -3.02 -0.92
CA ILE A 163 -4.58 -2.70 0.32
C ILE A 163 -3.14 -2.25 0.01
N GLU A 164 -2.94 -1.55 -1.12
CA GLU A 164 -1.63 -1.06 -1.53
C GLU A 164 -1.03 -0.10 -0.48
N GLY A 165 0.20 -0.38 -0.04
CA GLY A 165 0.96 0.47 0.88
C GLY A 165 0.39 0.54 2.31
N ILE A 166 -0.36 -0.47 2.77
CA ILE A 166 -0.78 -0.53 4.17
C ILE A 166 0.43 -0.68 5.10
N TYR A 167 0.41 0.04 6.21
CA TYR A 167 1.40 -0.12 7.27
C TYR A 167 1.05 -1.33 8.14
N LEU A 168 2.05 -2.14 8.47
CA LEU A 168 1.97 -3.17 9.50
C LEU A 168 2.96 -2.78 10.61
N ASP A 169 2.50 -2.68 11.86
CA ASP A 169 3.38 -2.52 13.02
C ASP A 169 4.05 -3.85 13.44
N ASP A 170 5.05 -3.78 14.32
CA ASP A 170 5.78 -4.95 14.83
C ASP A 170 4.89 -6.04 15.48
N GLY A 171 3.69 -5.67 15.96
CA GLY A 171 2.70 -6.59 16.54
C GLY A 171 1.71 -7.15 15.50
N THR A 172 1.71 -6.65 14.28
CA THR A 172 0.74 -6.99 13.23
C THR A 172 1.29 -8.03 12.25
N ARG A 173 0.47 -9.03 11.92
CA ARG A 173 0.67 -9.93 10.79
C ARG A 173 -0.46 -9.82 9.75
N LEU A 174 -0.10 -9.94 8.48
CA LEU A 174 -1.03 -10.14 7.36
C LEU A 174 -0.87 -11.58 6.86
N LEU A 175 -1.97 -12.31 6.71
CA LEU A 175 -2.03 -13.63 6.09
C LEU A 175 -3.02 -13.56 4.92
N ILE A 176 -2.59 -13.98 3.73
CA ILE A 176 -3.47 -14.14 2.56
C ILE A 176 -3.53 -15.62 2.18
N GLU A 177 -4.72 -16.19 2.27
CA GLU A 177 -5.10 -17.58 1.98
C GLU A 177 -5.95 -17.61 0.69
N TRP A 178 -5.76 -18.61 -0.17
CA TRP A 178 -6.54 -18.77 -1.42
C TRP A 178 -7.15 -20.18 -1.54
N PRO A 179 -8.14 -20.40 -2.44
CA PRO A 179 -8.79 -21.70 -2.54
C PRO A 179 -7.81 -22.77 -3.02
N ASN A 180 -7.92 -23.99 -2.50
CA ASN A 180 -7.01 -25.11 -2.82
C ASN A 180 -7.10 -25.59 -4.28
N GLU A 181 -8.01 -25.04 -5.09
CA GLU A 181 -8.06 -25.21 -6.54
C GLU A 181 -7.14 -24.22 -7.29
N TYR A 182 -6.35 -23.38 -6.60
CA TYR A 182 -5.44 -22.40 -7.19
C TYR A 182 -3.98 -22.62 -6.74
N GLU A 183 -3.07 -22.54 -7.70
CA GLU A 183 -1.62 -22.56 -7.50
C GLU A 183 -1.06 -21.13 -7.51
N ARG A 184 -0.04 -20.84 -6.68
CA ARG A 184 0.63 -19.54 -6.62
C ARG A 184 1.42 -19.26 -7.90
N ALA A 185 1.09 -18.17 -8.59
CA ALA A 185 1.80 -17.73 -9.80
C ALA A 185 2.90 -16.69 -9.48
N SER A 186 2.61 -15.71 -8.61
CA SER A 186 3.59 -14.76 -8.10
C SER A 186 3.13 -14.08 -6.81
N VAL A 187 4.06 -13.75 -5.91
CA VAL A 187 3.82 -12.93 -4.72
C VAL A 187 4.89 -11.84 -4.65
N THR A 188 4.55 -10.65 -4.13
CA THR A 188 5.47 -9.51 -3.98
C THR A 188 5.01 -8.61 -2.82
N PRO A 189 5.88 -8.19 -1.88
CA PRO A 189 7.28 -8.59 -1.74
C PRO A 189 7.41 -10.07 -1.38
N ASP A 190 8.64 -10.59 -1.32
CA ASP A 190 8.89 -11.95 -0.83
C ASP A 190 8.30 -12.11 0.60
N PRO A 191 7.54 -13.18 0.90
CA PRO A 191 6.83 -13.34 2.18
C PRO A 191 7.69 -13.92 3.31
N ASP A 192 7.41 -13.49 4.54
CA ASP A 192 8.12 -13.90 5.76
C ASP A 192 7.80 -15.34 6.21
N GLU A 193 6.70 -15.92 5.72
CA GLU A 193 6.42 -17.36 5.77
C GLU A 193 5.52 -17.80 4.61
N GLU A 194 5.85 -18.94 4.02
CA GLU A 194 5.12 -19.55 2.91
C GLU A 194 4.42 -20.85 3.30
N ARG A 195 3.23 -21.06 2.73
CA ARG A 195 2.46 -22.31 2.81
C ARG A 195 1.92 -22.67 1.43
N ASP A 196 1.38 -23.89 1.30
CA ASP A 196 0.87 -24.40 0.03
C ASP A 196 -0.25 -23.51 -0.56
N GLU A 197 -1.26 -23.17 0.25
CA GLU A 197 -2.37 -22.26 -0.13
C GLU A 197 -2.36 -20.87 0.55
N ALA A 198 -1.25 -20.45 1.16
CA ALA A 198 -1.17 -19.15 1.83
C ALA A 198 0.24 -18.51 1.85
N VAL A 199 0.28 -17.19 2.08
CA VAL A 199 1.49 -16.42 2.43
C VAL A 199 1.24 -15.53 3.64
N ILE A 200 2.31 -15.22 4.38
CA ILE A 200 2.28 -14.42 5.60
C ILE A 200 3.38 -13.36 5.57
N TRP A 201 3.04 -12.15 6.01
CA TRP A 201 3.97 -11.06 6.32
C TRP A 201 3.81 -10.58 7.76
N ARG A 202 4.87 -10.05 8.37
CA ARG A 202 4.91 -9.50 9.74
C ARG A 202 5.54 -8.11 9.72
N GLY A 203 4.92 -7.12 10.37
CA GLY A 203 5.37 -5.71 10.24
C GLY A 203 6.77 -5.43 10.79
N GLY A 204 7.27 -6.24 11.72
CA GLY A 204 8.66 -6.19 12.19
C GLY A 204 9.69 -6.79 11.22
N GLU A 205 9.26 -7.36 10.09
CA GLU A 205 10.11 -8.02 9.08
C GLU A 205 9.90 -7.43 7.67
N THR A 206 8.66 -7.12 7.27
CA THR A 206 8.30 -6.56 5.95
C THR A 206 7.51 -5.25 6.05
N ASP A 207 8.06 -4.19 5.46
CA ASP A 207 7.35 -2.96 5.04
C ASP A 207 6.82 -3.12 3.60
N PHE A 208 5.57 -2.72 3.31
CA PHE A 208 5.06 -2.66 1.92
C PHE A 208 5.31 -1.30 1.27
N ILE A 209 5.82 -1.29 0.03
CA ILE A 209 5.92 -0.05 -0.79
C ILE A 209 4.71 0.13 -1.72
N SER A 210 4.65 1.25 -2.45
CA SER A 210 3.64 1.41 -3.51
C SER A 210 3.82 0.32 -4.58
N GLY A 211 2.69 -0.25 -4.98
CA GLY A 211 2.55 -1.47 -5.75
C GLY A 211 2.27 -2.72 -4.91
N GLU A 212 2.54 -2.74 -3.60
CA GLU A 212 2.54 -3.93 -2.74
C GLU A 212 1.51 -3.85 -1.60
N PRO A 213 1.03 -4.98 -1.03
CA PRO A 213 1.34 -6.36 -1.42
C PRO A 213 0.63 -6.78 -2.71
N ARG A 214 1.15 -7.81 -3.37
CA ARG A 214 0.48 -8.49 -4.49
C ARG A 214 0.53 -10.00 -4.32
N VAL A 215 -0.61 -10.63 -4.52
CA VAL A 215 -0.75 -12.09 -4.65
C VAL A 215 -1.45 -12.37 -5.98
N VAL A 216 -0.84 -13.21 -6.80
CA VAL A 216 -1.42 -13.71 -8.05
C VAL A 216 -1.43 -15.23 -8.01
N VAL A 217 -2.61 -15.82 -8.16
CA VAL A 217 -2.84 -17.27 -8.14
C VAL A 217 -3.68 -17.70 -9.34
N THR A 218 -3.44 -18.89 -9.87
CA THR A 218 -4.06 -19.42 -11.10
C THR A 218 -4.64 -20.80 -10.88
N ALA A 219 -5.82 -21.08 -11.45
CA ALA A 219 -6.52 -22.35 -11.22
C ALA A 219 -5.68 -23.58 -11.63
N ALA A 220 -5.51 -24.51 -10.68
CA ALA A 220 -4.75 -25.75 -10.80
C ALA A 220 -5.37 -26.65 -11.87
N GLY A 221 -4.79 -26.63 -13.07
CA GLY A 221 -5.33 -27.31 -14.25
C GLY A 221 -5.46 -26.43 -15.49
N ALA A 222 -5.26 -25.10 -15.39
CA ALA A 222 -5.19 -24.16 -16.51
C ALA A 222 -3.94 -24.32 -17.42
N GLY A 223 -3.37 -25.53 -17.48
CA GLY A 223 -2.33 -25.87 -18.45
C GLY A 223 -2.86 -25.80 -19.89
N PRO A 224 -2.01 -25.47 -20.88
CA PRO A 224 -2.44 -25.29 -22.27
C PRO A 224 -3.12 -26.56 -22.79
N SER A 225 -4.41 -26.45 -23.10
CA SER A 225 -5.29 -27.60 -23.32
C SER A 225 -4.69 -28.56 -24.34
N THR A 226 -4.56 -29.84 -23.98
CA THR A 226 -3.89 -30.84 -24.84
C THR A 226 -4.56 -31.03 -26.21
N ALA A 227 -5.81 -30.56 -26.36
CA ALA A 227 -6.49 -30.37 -27.64
C ALA A 227 -5.70 -29.50 -28.65
N ILE A 228 -5.00 -28.45 -28.22
CA ILE A 228 -4.18 -27.58 -29.08
C ILE A 228 -2.95 -28.34 -29.59
N ILE A 229 -2.29 -29.09 -28.69
CA ILE A 229 -1.13 -29.94 -29.04
C ILE A 229 -1.55 -31.06 -30.00
N ALA A 230 -2.71 -31.69 -29.77
CA ALA A 230 -3.29 -32.68 -30.66
C ALA A 230 -3.66 -32.09 -32.04
N GLY A 231 -4.21 -30.87 -32.08
CA GLY A 231 -4.53 -30.16 -33.31
C GLY A 231 -3.31 -29.92 -34.20
N ILE A 232 -2.18 -29.51 -33.61
CA ILE A 232 -0.91 -29.31 -34.34
C ILE A 232 -0.39 -30.65 -34.91
N ALA A 233 -0.44 -31.73 -34.13
CA ALA A 233 -0.01 -33.06 -34.59
C ALA A 233 -0.83 -33.57 -35.79
N VAL A 234 -2.15 -33.36 -35.80
CA VAL A 234 -3.02 -33.72 -36.94
C VAL A 234 -2.76 -32.79 -38.14
N GLY A 235 -2.56 -31.49 -37.91
CA GLY A 235 -2.30 -30.51 -38.96
C GLY A 235 -1.05 -30.81 -39.79
N VAL A 236 0.07 -31.16 -39.12
CA VAL A 236 1.34 -31.48 -39.80
C VAL A 236 1.23 -32.75 -40.66
N LEU A 237 0.55 -33.79 -40.17
CA LEU A 237 0.32 -35.02 -40.94
C LEU A 237 -0.61 -34.79 -42.14
N GLY A 238 -1.67 -33.98 -41.98
CA GLY A 238 -2.59 -33.60 -43.05
C GLY A 238 -1.90 -32.83 -44.18
N PHE A 239 -1.08 -31.83 -43.85
CA PHE A 239 -0.35 -31.04 -44.84
C PHE A 239 0.69 -31.87 -45.62
N GLY A 240 1.40 -32.78 -44.94
CA GLY A 240 2.36 -33.69 -45.58
C GLY A 240 1.71 -34.60 -46.63
N ALA A 241 0.53 -35.16 -46.32
CA ALA A 241 -0.22 -36.00 -47.26
C ALA A 241 -0.70 -35.21 -48.49
N ALA A 242 -1.21 -33.98 -48.30
CA ALA A 242 -1.67 -33.12 -49.39
C ALA A 242 -0.53 -32.73 -50.34
N LEU A 243 0.63 -32.32 -49.80
CA LEU A 243 1.82 -31.98 -50.57
C LEU A 243 2.36 -33.17 -51.39
N ALA A 244 2.41 -34.37 -50.78
CA ALA A 244 2.86 -35.58 -51.47
C ALA A 244 1.94 -35.98 -52.63
N TRP A 245 0.62 -35.84 -52.47
CA TRP A 245 -0.36 -36.14 -53.52
C TRP A 245 -0.29 -35.14 -54.69
N TRP A 246 -0.11 -33.86 -54.38
CA TRP A 246 0.05 -32.78 -55.38
C TRP A 246 1.34 -32.90 -56.19
N TYR A 247 2.47 -33.25 -55.56
CA TYR A 247 3.73 -33.51 -56.27
C TYR A 247 3.65 -34.77 -57.16
N ARG A 248 2.95 -35.81 -56.71
CA ARG A 248 2.78 -37.07 -57.46
C ARG A 248 1.87 -36.91 -58.69
N THR A 249 0.95 -35.95 -58.70
CA THR A 249 0.04 -35.69 -59.83
C THR A 249 0.63 -34.76 -60.89
N ARG A 250 1.58 -33.87 -60.54
CA ARG A 250 2.23 -32.95 -61.50
C ARG A 250 3.32 -33.55 -62.39
N THR A 251 3.87 -34.72 -62.08
CA THR A 251 5.02 -35.31 -62.80
C THR A 251 4.63 -36.25 -63.97
N ARG A 252 3.40 -36.15 -64.48
CA ARG A 252 2.95 -36.85 -65.70
C ARG A 252 2.23 -35.92 -66.69
N THR A 253 2.98 -35.03 -67.34
CA THR A 253 2.89 -34.65 -68.77
C THR A 253 3.93 -33.57 -69.03
N ALA A 254 5.06 -33.94 -69.64
CA ALA A 254 6.14 -33.02 -69.97
C ALA A 254 7.03 -33.59 -71.10
N ASP A 255 6.42 -33.90 -72.26
CA ASP A 255 7.17 -34.22 -73.49
C ASP A 255 6.46 -33.70 -74.75
N GLN A 256 6.54 -32.38 -74.95
CA GLN A 256 6.61 -31.80 -76.30
C GLN A 256 7.11 -30.34 -76.27
N PRO A 257 8.13 -29.97 -77.06
CA PRO A 257 8.52 -28.57 -77.25
C PRO A 257 7.62 -27.86 -78.28
N ILE A 258 7.57 -26.52 -78.20
CA ILE A 258 6.64 -25.66 -78.97
C ILE A 258 7.22 -25.26 -80.33
N GLY A 259 6.37 -25.21 -81.37
CA GLY A 259 6.63 -24.49 -82.61
C GLY A 259 5.51 -24.64 -83.65
N GLY A 260 4.89 -23.53 -84.08
CA GLY A 260 3.85 -23.55 -85.12
C GLY A 260 2.90 -22.35 -85.12
N THR A 261 3.26 -21.31 -85.88
CA THR A 261 2.45 -20.11 -86.16
C THR A 261 1.19 -20.41 -86.99
N GLY A 262 0.09 -19.64 -86.85
CA GLY A 262 -0.83 -19.43 -87.99
C GLY A 262 -2.33 -19.18 -87.74
N ASP A 263 -2.71 -17.91 -87.61
CA ASP A 263 -3.85 -17.24 -88.30
C ASP A 263 -5.34 -17.58 -88.04
N SER A 264 -6.21 -16.67 -88.53
CA SER A 264 -7.65 -16.79 -88.85
C SER A 264 -8.73 -16.61 -87.76
N VAL A 265 -9.80 -15.92 -88.18
CA VAL A 265 -11.00 -15.37 -87.50
C VAL A 265 -12.09 -15.24 -88.63
N PRO A 266 -13.45 -15.24 -88.45
CA PRO A 266 -14.33 -15.10 -87.25
C PRO A 266 -15.55 -16.10 -87.17
N GLU A 267 -16.51 -15.76 -86.29
CA GLU A 267 -17.98 -15.67 -86.54
C GLU A 267 -19.01 -16.65 -85.91
N SER A 268 -20.15 -16.02 -85.54
CA SER A 268 -21.54 -16.41 -85.16
C SER A 268 -22.00 -17.86 -85.40
N ASP A 269 -22.89 -18.48 -84.60
CA ASP A 269 -24.26 -18.03 -84.24
C ASP A 269 -24.99 -19.06 -83.31
N SER A 270 -26.23 -18.75 -82.87
CA SER A 270 -27.31 -19.66 -82.43
C SER A 270 -27.22 -20.44 -81.09
N GLY A 271 -28.24 -20.23 -80.23
CA GLY A 271 -28.74 -21.18 -79.21
C GLY A 271 -30.09 -21.79 -79.65
N PRO A 272 -31.06 -22.11 -78.76
CA PRO A 272 -31.04 -22.26 -77.30
C PRO A 272 -31.69 -23.58 -76.78
N ALA A 273 -31.74 -23.82 -75.47
CA ALA A 273 -32.64 -24.79 -74.82
C ALA A 273 -32.89 -24.46 -73.33
N SER A 274 -34.06 -24.82 -72.77
CA SER A 274 -34.53 -24.36 -71.45
C SER A 274 -35.10 -25.45 -70.52
N GLY A 275 -35.02 -25.21 -69.22
CA GLY A 275 -35.81 -25.82 -68.13
C GLY A 275 -35.39 -25.16 -66.80
N SER A 276 -36.21 -24.43 -66.03
CA SER A 276 -37.54 -24.72 -65.45
C SER A 276 -37.48 -25.86 -64.42
N GLY A 277 -37.76 -25.69 -63.12
CA GLY A 277 -38.15 -24.50 -62.33
C GLY A 277 -38.05 -24.81 -60.80
N THR A 278 -38.64 -24.06 -59.86
CA THR A 278 -39.48 -22.84 -59.95
C THR A 278 -39.58 -22.12 -58.58
N ASP A 279 -39.68 -20.79 -58.60
CA ASP A 279 -40.44 -19.88 -57.71
C ASP A 279 -40.60 -20.12 -56.18
N SER A 280 -40.07 -19.21 -55.35
CA SER A 280 -40.73 -18.61 -54.16
C SER A 280 -39.85 -17.54 -53.47
N GLY A 281 -40.40 -16.34 -53.25
CA GLY A 281 -39.93 -15.33 -52.28
C GLY A 281 -41.13 -14.78 -51.49
N PRO A 282 -41.16 -13.52 -51.00
CA PRO A 282 -40.06 -12.59 -50.68
C PRO A 282 -40.23 -11.84 -49.32
N ALA A 283 -39.19 -11.16 -48.83
CA ALA A 283 -39.21 -9.94 -47.98
C ALA A 283 -37.75 -9.54 -47.67
N SER A 284 -37.24 -8.33 -47.94
CA SER A 284 -37.63 -6.98 -47.49
C SER A 284 -37.27 -6.69 -46.02
N GLY A 285 -36.31 -5.82 -45.70
CA GLY A 285 -35.37 -5.10 -46.57
C GLY A 285 -34.70 -3.88 -45.90
N SER A 286 -33.83 -3.19 -46.66
CA SER A 286 -33.11 -1.92 -46.31
C SER A 286 -32.13 -2.03 -45.13
N GLY A 287 -30.86 -1.61 -45.18
CA GLY A 287 -30.29 -0.41 -45.83
C GLY A 287 -30.19 0.71 -44.78
N THR A 288 -29.11 1.49 -44.62
CA THR A 288 -27.91 1.78 -45.45
C THR A 288 -26.72 2.13 -44.52
N ASP A 289 -25.53 1.57 -44.71
CA ASP A 289 -24.40 2.10 -45.52
C ASP A 289 -23.62 3.30 -44.93
N SER A 290 -22.31 3.08 -44.76
CA SER A 290 -21.14 3.99 -44.73
C SER A 290 -21.15 5.38 -44.05
N GLY A 291 -20.11 5.61 -43.22
CA GLY A 291 -19.13 6.67 -43.54
C GLY A 291 -18.74 7.66 -42.42
N PRO A 292 -17.44 7.98 -42.24
CA PRO A 292 -16.95 8.96 -41.25
C PRO A 292 -16.43 10.28 -41.85
N ALA A 293 -16.42 11.38 -41.08
CA ALA A 293 -15.47 12.51 -41.19
C ALA A 293 -15.55 13.49 -39.99
N SER A 294 -14.48 14.28 -39.78
CA SER A 294 -14.21 15.09 -38.56
C SER A 294 -14.53 16.59 -38.66
N GLY A 295 -14.62 17.27 -37.51
CA GLY A 295 -14.26 18.71 -37.32
C GLY A 295 -15.37 19.62 -36.77
N SER A 296 -15.09 20.82 -36.20
CA SER A 296 -13.84 21.40 -35.64
C SER A 296 -14.15 22.74 -34.92
N GLY A 297 -13.26 23.22 -34.02
CA GLY A 297 -13.29 24.59 -33.43
C GLY A 297 -13.20 24.63 -31.87
N THR A 298 -12.10 25.07 -31.24
CA THR A 298 -11.68 26.48 -30.90
C THR A 298 -12.47 27.10 -29.74
N ASP A 299 -11.90 27.76 -28.72
CA ASP A 299 -10.51 28.26 -28.44
C ASP A 299 -10.30 28.34 -26.88
N SER A 300 -9.23 28.79 -26.20
CA SER A 300 -8.03 29.63 -26.46
C SER A 300 -6.85 29.28 -25.49
N GLY A 301 -5.66 29.90 -25.69
CA GLY A 301 -4.55 30.01 -24.69
C GLY A 301 -4.57 31.35 -23.91
N PRO A 302 -3.43 31.90 -23.38
CA PRO A 302 -1.98 31.61 -23.59
C PRO A 302 -1.27 31.01 -22.33
N ALA A 303 -0.09 30.35 -22.37
CA ALA A 303 1.29 30.71 -22.81
C ALA A 303 1.99 31.76 -21.90
N SER A 304 3.28 31.71 -21.51
CA SER A 304 4.51 30.94 -21.89
C SER A 304 5.45 30.80 -20.65
N GLY A 305 6.62 30.12 -20.63
CA GLY A 305 7.38 29.35 -21.63
C GLY A 305 8.77 28.90 -21.10
N SER A 306 9.54 28.21 -21.96
CA SER A 306 10.94 27.71 -21.91
C SER A 306 11.90 28.07 -20.75
N ASP A 307 12.72 27.09 -20.33
CA ASP A 307 14.11 26.98 -20.85
C ASP A 307 14.77 25.61 -20.63
N VAL A 308 15.86 25.33 -21.37
CA VAL A 308 16.63 24.07 -21.35
C VAL A 308 18.13 24.37 -21.26
N ALA A 309 18.85 23.65 -20.39
CA ALA A 309 20.32 23.68 -20.29
C ALA A 309 20.89 22.25 -20.17
N THR A 310 22.18 22.06 -20.45
CA THR A 310 22.78 20.73 -20.70
C THR A 310 24.24 20.66 -20.25
N ALA A 311 24.67 19.47 -19.79
CA ALA A 311 26.04 19.08 -19.41
C ALA A 311 26.57 19.78 -18.12
N THR A 312 27.62 19.31 -17.45
CA THR A 312 28.64 18.30 -17.85
C THR A 312 29.03 17.43 -16.66
N ALA A 313 29.48 16.19 -16.91
CA ALA A 313 30.09 15.35 -15.88
C ALA A 313 31.53 15.79 -15.57
N THR A 314 31.92 15.74 -14.30
CA THR A 314 33.33 15.74 -13.87
C THR A 314 33.49 14.74 -12.74
N ALA A 315 34.46 13.85 -12.85
CA ALA A 315 34.95 13.04 -11.74
C ALA A 315 36.41 13.45 -11.48
N ASP A 316 36.72 13.79 -10.24
CA ASP A 316 38.09 13.81 -9.71
C ASP A 316 38.06 13.57 -8.20
N ASP A 317 39.21 13.22 -7.61
CA ASP A 317 39.30 12.46 -6.36
C ASP A 317 39.94 13.26 -5.19
N SER A 318 39.43 12.99 -3.97
CA SER A 318 40.11 13.15 -2.67
C SER A 318 40.66 14.54 -2.23
N ARG A 319 40.22 15.03 -1.05
CA ARG A 319 40.93 14.85 0.26
C ARG A 319 40.35 15.71 1.41
N THR A 320 39.67 15.02 2.33
CA THR A 320 39.83 15.09 3.81
C THR A 320 40.13 16.43 4.49
N SER A 321 39.20 16.89 5.32
CA SER A 321 39.42 17.17 6.76
C SER A 321 38.09 17.28 7.51
N GLY A 322 37.67 16.17 8.14
CA GLY A 322 36.36 16.05 8.81
C GLY A 322 36.14 14.66 9.40
N SER A 323 37.00 14.24 10.35
CA SER A 323 36.82 13.05 11.22
C SER A 323 36.25 11.76 10.56
N PRO A 324 37.05 11.03 9.74
CA PRO A 324 36.61 9.77 9.10
C PRO A 324 36.35 8.59 10.06
N ASP A 325 36.38 8.82 11.39
CA ASP A 325 35.86 7.89 12.38
C ASP A 325 34.33 7.77 12.34
N MET A 326 33.62 8.81 11.89
CA MET A 326 32.16 8.91 12.09
C MET A 326 31.38 7.91 11.24
N GLU A 327 31.84 7.62 10.02
CA GLU A 327 31.24 6.61 9.13
C GLU A 327 31.43 5.16 9.61
N LEU A 328 32.30 4.93 10.62
CA LEU A 328 32.59 3.61 11.20
C LEU A 328 31.92 3.39 12.57
N LEU A 329 31.28 4.41 13.13
CA LEU A 329 30.53 4.34 14.38
C LEU A 329 29.05 4.06 14.12
N SER A 330 28.36 3.44 15.09
CA SER A 330 26.90 3.32 15.01
C SER A 330 26.24 4.71 14.97
N ASN A 331 25.00 4.82 14.46
CA ASN A 331 24.31 6.11 14.41
C ASN A 331 24.16 6.71 15.82
N GLU A 332 23.87 5.84 16.79
CA GLU A 332 23.72 6.13 18.21
C GLU A 332 25.04 6.65 18.79
N GLU A 333 26.17 6.01 18.45
CA GLU A 333 27.50 6.46 18.83
C GLU A 333 27.91 7.79 18.18
N GLN A 334 27.51 8.05 16.92
CA GLN A 334 27.74 9.32 16.23
C GLN A 334 27.06 10.47 16.97
N VAL A 335 25.78 10.33 17.35
CA VAL A 335 25.03 11.33 18.14
C VAL A 335 25.65 11.53 19.53
N LEU A 336 26.00 10.45 20.23
CA LEU A 336 26.63 10.53 21.56
C LEU A 336 28.05 11.17 21.50
N ARG A 337 28.81 10.94 20.43
CA ARG A 337 30.13 11.55 20.22
C ARG A 337 30.02 13.02 19.83
N LEU A 338 29.04 13.39 19.00
CA LEU A 338 28.75 14.78 18.65
C LEU A 338 28.34 15.60 19.89
N LEU A 339 27.38 15.11 20.68
CA LEU A 339 26.97 15.77 21.92
C LEU A 339 28.15 15.96 22.89
N ARG A 340 29.03 14.96 23.02
CA ARG A 340 30.22 15.05 23.89
C ARG A 340 31.25 16.07 23.41
N ASN A 341 31.32 16.36 22.11
CA ASN A 341 32.14 17.43 21.56
C ASN A 341 31.55 18.84 21.81
N HIS A 342 30.23 18.94 22.00
CA HIS A 342 29.50 20.21 22.20
C HIS A 342 28.88 20.29 23.62
N ASP A 343 29.74 20.35 24.65
CA ASP A 343 29.36 20.60 26.06
C ASP A 343 28.30 19.61 26.63
N GLY A 344 28.15 18.44 26.01
CA GLY A 344 27.13 17.45 26.35
C GLY A 344 25.70 17.83 25.95
N ARG A 345 25.47 18.98 25.32
CA ARG A 345 24.13 19.57 25.11
C ARG A 345 23.99 20.27 23.76
N MET A 346 23.06 19.80 22.91
CA MET A 346 22.84 20.34 21.56
C MET A 346 21.35 20.32 21.17
N LYS A 347 20.92 21.28 20.34
CA LYS A 347 19.59 21.24 19.70
C LYS A 347 19.46 20.06 18.75
N GLN A 348 18.29 19.42 18.69
CA GLN A 348 18.04 18.31 17.77
C GLN A 348 18.29 18.72 16.29
N GLN A 349 17.88 19.93 15.88
CA GLN A 349 18.15 20.43 14.52
C GLN A 349 19.64 20.65 14.22
N ALA A 350 20.47 20.98 15.22
CA ALA A 350 21.91 21.10 15.01
C ALA A 350 22.59 19.72 14.84
N VAL A 351 21.99 18.64 15.35
CA VAL A 351 22.42 17.26 15.04
C VAL A 351 22.04 16.88 13.61
N VAL A 352 20.86 17.29 13.13
CA VAL A 352 20.43 17.14 11.73
C VAL A 352 21.41 17.85 10.78
N GLU A 353 21.77 19.10 11.09
CA GLU A 353 22.72 19.92 10.32
C GLU A 353 24.14 19.35 10.32
N GLU A 354 24.73 19.06 11.48
CA GLU A 354 26.15 18.65 11.59
C GLU A 354 26.40 17.21 11.12
N LEU A 355 25.41 16.31 11.23
CA LEU A 355 25.51 14.94 10.70
C LEU A 355 25.01 14.81 9.25
N GLY A 356 24.40 15.85 8.67
CA GLY A 356 23.78 15.80 7.35
C GLY A 356 22.63 14.79 7.24
N TRP A 357 21.90 14.56 8.34
CA TRP A 357 20.82 13.57 8.42
C TRP A 357 19.45 14.19 8.10
N THR A 358 18.41 13.36 8.07
CA THR A 358 17.02 13.82 8.07
C THR A 358 16.49 13.98 9.50
N ASP A 359 15.47 14.82 9.68
CA ASP A 359 14.75 14.93 10.96
C ASP A 359 14.20 13.57 11.44
N ALA A 360 13.71 12.74 10.50
CA ALA A 360 13.20 11.40 10.79
C ALA A 360 14.30 10.45 11.30
N LYS A 361 15.45 10.35 10.60
CA LYS A 361 16.58 9.52 11.05
C LYS A 361 17.08 9.98 12.41
N THR A 362 17.23 11.29 12.59
CA THR A 362 17.69 11.88 13.86
C THR A 362 16.70 11.61 14.98
N SER A 363 15.39 11.67 14.71
CA SER A 363 14.35 11.35 15.70
C SER A 363 14.38 9.87 16.11
N LYS A 364 14.49 8.92 15.16
CA LYS A 364 14.56 7.48 15.48
C LYS A 364 15.77 7.14 16.36
N VAL A 365 16.94 7.71 16.05
CA VAL A 365 18.17 7.53 16.85
C VAL A 365 18.07 8.21 18.22
N VAL A 366 17.41 9.36 18.31
CA VAL A 366 17.16 10.06 19.59
C VAL A 366 16.16 9.31 20.48
N SER A 367 15.12 8.70 19.91
CA SER A 367 14.17 7.86 20.67
C SER A 367 14.85 6.64 21.26
N GLY A 368 15.57 5.85 20.45
CA GLY A 368 16.32 4.69 20.95
C GLY A 368 17.35 5.05 22.03
N LEU A 369 18.09 6.17 21.85
CA LEU A 369 19.02 6.66 22.88
C LEU A 369 18.33 7.15 24.17
N ARG A 370 17.05 7.56 24.11
CA ARG A 370 16.23 7.87 25.29
C ARG A 370 15.70 6.62 25.98
N GLU A 371 15.23 5.64 25.21
CA GLU A 371 14.75 4.35 25.71
C GLU A 371 15.86 3.56 26.42
N GLU A 372 17.10 3.67 25.95
CA GLU A 372 18.29 3.11 26.60
C GLU A 372 18.84 3.94 27.78
N GLU A 373 18.16 5.02 28.20
CA GLU A 373 18.61 6.00 29.23
C GLU A 373 19.99 6.65 28.95
N LYS A 374 20.48 6.60 27.70
CA LYS A 374 21.81 7.14 27.30
C LYS A 374 21.76 8.63 26.94
N LEU A 375 20.57 9.19 26.75
CA LEU A 375 20.31 10.56 26.31
C LEU A 375 18.98 11.03 26.90
N GLU A 376 18.93 12.29 27.34
CA GLU A 376 17.71 12.97 27.75
C GLU A 376 17.31 13.98 26.66
N SER A 377 16.01 14.32 26.55
CA SER A 377 15.62 15.50 25.76
C SER A 377 14.58 16.36 26.45
N PHE A 378 14.83 17.67 26.39
CA PHE A 378 14.05 18.73 27.02
C PHE A 378 13.56 19.71 25.97
N ARG A 379 12.29 20.11 26.05
CA ARG A 379 11.71 21.06 25.10
C ARG A 379 12.05 22.51 25.49
N LEU A 380 12.85 23.18 24.68
CA LEU A 380 13.19 24.60 24.85
C LEU A 380 12.37 25.45 23.88
N GLY A 381 11.17 25.84 24.31
CA GLY A 381 10.22 26.61 23.50
C GLY A 381 9.62 25.78 22.36
N ARG A 382 10.05 26.04 21.12
CA ARG A 382 9.59 25.31 19.92
C ARG A 382 10.50 24.15 19.51
N GLU A 383 11.69 24.03 20.10
CA GLU A 383 12.74 23.10 19.69
C GLU A 383 13.05 22.09 20.79
N ASN A 384 13.53 20.90 20.42
CA ASN A 384 14.06 19.93 21.37
C ASN A 384 15.57 20.16 21.57
N VAL A 385 16.02 20.18 22.82
CA VAL A 385 17.43 20.15 23.21
C VAL A 385 17.72 18.76 23.77
N LEU A 386 18.77 18.14 23.24
CA LEU A 386 19.28 16.84 23.66
C LEU A 386 20.41 17.08 24.67
N SER A 387 20.44 16.28 25.73
CA SER A 387 21.51 16.28 26.72
C SER A 387 22.01 14.86 26.98
N LEU A 388 23.32 14.70 27.14
CA LEU A 388 23.85 13.53 27.82
C LEU A 388 23.42 13.61 29.29
N PRO A 389 22.89 12.54 29.90
CA PRO A 389 22.63 12.53 31.33
C PRO A 389 23.95 12.76 32.07
N GLU A 390 23.90 13.57 33.12
CA GLU A 390 25.07 13.77 33.99
C GLU A 390 25.38 12.43 34.66
N ARG A 391 26.46 11.76 34.21
CA ARG A 391 26.96 10.58 34.90
C ARG A 391 27.37 11.00 36.30
N ASP A 392 26.70 10.42 37.29
CA ASP A 392 27.19 10.34 38.66
C ASP A 392 28.59 9.70 38.65
N GLU A 393 29.63 10.53 38.53
CA GLU A 393 30.95 10.13 39.03
C GLU A 393 30.78 9.87 40.53
N ALA A 394 31.02 8.63 40.95
CA ALA A 394 30.67 8.13 42.27
C ALA A 394 31.53 8.76 43.39
N GLY A 395 31.24 10.03 43.70
CA GLY A 395 31.72 10.73 44.87
C GLY A 395 31.33 9.93 46.12
N PRO A 396 32.28 9.50 46.96
CA PRO A 396 31.99 8.59 48.05
C PRO A 396 31.03 9.23 49.06
N LYS A 397 30.07 8.44 49.56
CA LYS A 397 28.98 8.90 50.44
C LYS A 397 29.49 9.55 51.73
N THR A 398 29.61 10.87 51.74
CA THR A 398 29.66 11.65 52.98
C THR A 398 28.25 11.73 53.57
N LYS A 399 28.03 10.95 54.64
CA LYS A 399 26.97 11.28 55.60
C LYS A 399 27.35 12.60 56.28
N ALA A 400 26.78 13.71 55.82
CA ALA A 400 26.68 14.93 56.61
C ALA A 400 25.65 14.71 57.73
N ALA A 401 26.04 13.94 58.74
CA ALA A 401 25.34 13.93 60.02
C ALA A 401 25.75 15.18 60.79
N THR A 402 24.92 16.20 60.76
CA THR A 402 25.02 17.37 61.63
C THR A 402 23.89 17.29 62.65
N ASP A 403 24.21 16.82 63.85
CA ASP A 403 23.38 17.11 65.02
C ASP A 403 23.28 18.63 65.19
N ASN A 404 22.09 19.13 65.49
CA ASN A 404 21.92 20.42 66.16
C ASN A 404 20.80 20.32 67.20
N ASP A 405 21.09 19.54 68.24
CA ASP A 405 20.46 19.66 69.55
C ASP A 405 20.92 20.98 70.22
N GLY A 406 20.07 21.64 71.00
CA GLY A 406 20.44 22.78 71.88
C GLY A 406 19.78 24.14 71.60
N ASP A 407 19.51 24.86 72.71
CA ASP A 407 18.91 26.21 72.91
C ASP A 407 17.54 26.47 72.24
N GLU A 408 16.43 26.76 72.95
CA GLU A 408 16.15 27.50 74.21
C GLU A 408 16.31 29.03 74.14
N THR A 409 15.52 29.73 74.99
CA THR A 409 15.31 31.19 75.10
C THR A 409 14.53 31.86 73.94
N GLU A 410 13.61 32.80 74.16
CA GLU A 410 12.96 33.27 75.42
C GLU A 410 11.50 33.70 75.15
#